data_AF-A0A7Y2ZVF9-F1
#
_entry.id   AF-A0A7Y2ZVF9-F1
#
_cell.length_a   1.000
_cell.length_b   1.000
_cell.length_c   1.000
_cell.angle_alpha   90.00
_cell.angle_beta   90.00
_cell.angle_gamma   90.00
#
_symmetry.space_group_name_H-M   'P 1'
#
loop_
_entity.id
_entity.type
_entity.pdbx_description
1 polymer ?
#
loop_
_entity_poly.entity_id
_entity_poly.type
_entity_poly.pdbx_seq_one_letter_code
_entity_poly.pdbx_strand_id
1 'polypeptide(L)'
;MANTADCFFIPFVMELVKENRPGDRPCRNWGLAYVETNNLINQASEAIAAFLKSKGHKSGLTPATHNFNEEELMARWSHKHPAHLAGLVRFGTHYMLITPAGACGRFGRLVCEAGLGENPLLETEHACLLEAGKSCGKCIEMCPVNALTEDGFDRCKKEL
;
A
#
# COMPACT_ATOMS: atom_id res chain seq x y z
N MET A 1 10.01 -2.36 -24.36
CA MET A 1 10.35 -2.83 -23.00
C MET A 1 9.75 -1.82 -22.04
N ALA A 2 9.13 -2.26 -20.94
CA ALA A 2 8.63 -1.32 -19.94
C ALA A 2 9.81 -0.70 -19.20
N ASN A 3 9.83 0.63 -19.11
CA ASN A 3 10.96 1.41 -18.59
C ASN A 3 10.61 2.16 -17.30
N THR A 4 9.32 2.22 -16.94
CA THR A 4 8.85 2.99 -15.78
C THR A 4 7.75 2.23 -15.05
N ALA A 5 7.80 2.26 -13.71
CA ALA A 5 6.73 1.78 -12.84
C ALA A 5 6.00 3.00 -12.26
N ASP A 6 4.73 3.14 -12.60
CA ASP A 6 3.85 4.17 -12.06
C ASP A 6 3.06 3.59 -10.88
N CYS A 7 3.01 4.32 -9.77
CA CYS A 7 2.36 3.89 -8.53
C CYS A 7 1.54 5.03 -7.96
N PHE A 8 0.33 4.73 -7.49
CA PHE A 8 -0.57 5.73 -6.91
C PHE A 8 -1.27 5.18 -5.66
N PHE A 9 -1.64 6.08 -4.75
CA PHE A 9 -2.31 5.77 -3.50
C PHE A 9 -3.71 6.36 -3.46
N ILE A 10 -4.69 5.56 -3.08
CA ILE A 10 -6.05 6.01 -2.80
C ILE A 10 -6.26 5.94 -1.28
N PRO A 11 -6.24 7.08 -0.57
CA PRO A 11 -6.51 7.11 0.86
C PRO A 11 -7.98 6.81 1.13
N PHE A 12 -8.25 6.15 2.24
CA PHE A 12 -9.60 6.05 2.76
C PHE A 12 -10.04 7.37 3.39
N VAL A 13 -11.34 7.65 3.32
CA VAL A 13 -11.93 8.82 3.97
C VAL A 13 -11.79 8.74 5.49
N MET A 14 -11.60 9.89 6.14
CA MET A 14 -11.28 9.95 7.57
C MET A 14 -12.42 9.41 8.46
N GLU A 15 -13.65 9.51 8.01
CA GLU A 15 -14.84 8.97 8.66
C GLU A 15 -14.72 7.45 8.83
N LEU A 16 -14.30 6.76 7.75
CA LEU A 16 -14.07 5.32 7.78
C LEU A 16 -12.92 4.94 8.71
N VAL A 17 -11.83 5.72 8.72
CA VAL A 17 -10.70 5.51 9.63
C VAL A 17 -11.14 5.62 11.09
N LYS A 18 -11.98 6.61 11.41
CA LYS A 18 -12.54 6.78 12.76
C LYS A 18 -13.49 5.64 13.13
N GLU A 19 -14.34 5.22 12.20
CA GLU A 19 -15.28 4.10 12.40
C GLU A 19 -14.54 2.77 12.64
N ASN A 20 -13.42 2.54 11.97
CA ASN A 20 -12.63 1.30 12.09
C ASN A 20 -11.70 1.28 13.32
N ARG A 21 -11.55 2.40 14.04
CA ARG A 21 -10.62 2.51 15.16
C ARG A 21 -10.99 1.65 16.39
N PRO A 22 -12.26 1.58 16.84
CA PRO A 22 -12.62 0.79 18.03
C PRO A 22 -12.77 -0.71 17.71
N GLY A 23 -12.49 -1.54 18.71
CA GLY A 23 -12.65 -3.00 18.64
C GLY A 23 -11.36 -3.75 18.31
N ASP A 24 -11.45 -5.07 18.30
CA ASP A 24 -10.39 -6.03 17.98
C ASP A 24 -10.42 -6.47 16.50
N ARG A 25 -11.47 -6.10 15.76
CA ARG A 25 -11.72 -6.49 14.38
C ARG A 25 -12.06 -5.30 13.51
N PRO A 26 -11.74 -5.34 12.20
CA PRO A 26 -12.14 -4.30 11.27
C PRO A 26 -13.66 -4.14 11.24
N CYS A 27 -14.14 -2.89 11.15
CA CYS A 27 -15.56 -2.63 10.97
C CYS A 27 -16.04 -3.14 9.61
N ARG A 28 -17.34 -3.41 9.47
CA ARG A 28 -17.91 -3.91 8.20
C ARG A 28 -17.60 -2.98 7.03
N ASN A 29 -17.69 -1.67 7.24
CA ASN A 29 -17.44 -0.68 6.19
C ASN A 29 -15.98 -0.68 5.73
N TRP A 30 -15.03 -1.09 6.57
CA TRP A 30 -13.64 -1.25 6.18
C TRP A 30 -13.48 -2.35 5.12
N GLY A 31 -14.16 -3.48 5.32
CA GLY A 31 -14.20 -4.58 4.35
C GLY A 31 -14.85 -4.16 3.02
N LEU A 32 -15.95 -3.40 3.07
CA LEU A 32 -16.58 -2.87 1.86
C LEU A 32 -15.65 -1.89 1.13
N ALA A 33 -15.07 -0.93 1.85
CA ALA A 33 -14.15 0.04 1.26
C ALA A 33 -12.91 -0.63 0.64
N TYR A 34 -12.42 -1.73 1.23
CA TYR A 34 -11.37 -2.53 0.63
C TYR A 34 -11.76 -3.07 -0.75
N VAL A 35 -12.95 -3.66 -0.89
CA VAL A 35 -13.44 -4.22 -2.16
C VAL A 35 -13.64 -3.11 -3.19
N GLU A 36 -14.38 -2.06 -2.81
CA GLU A 36 -14.69 -0.96 -3.72
C GLU A 36 -13.44 -0.20 -4.18
N THR A 37 -12.46 -0.01 -3.29
CA THR A 37 -11.22 0.69 -3.66
C THR A 37 -10.34 -0.17 -4.57
N ASN A 38 -10.36 -1.50 -4.44
CA ASN A 38 -9.67 -2.36 -5.41
C ASN A 38 -10.32 -2.25 -6.80
N ASN A 39 -11.66 -2.17 -6.88
CA ASN A 39 -12.37 -1.92 -8.13
C ASN A 39 -11.98 -0.55 -8.73
N LEU A 40 -11.91 0.48 -7.89
CA LEU A 40 -11.49 1.81 -8.30
C LEU A 40 -10.05 1.84 -8.82
N ILE A 41 -9.13 1.12 -8.17
CA ILE A 41 -7.75 0.99 -8.65
C ILE A 41 -7.72 0.37 -10.05
N ASN A 42 -8.46 -0.71 -10.29
CA ASN A 42 -8.50 -1.35 -11.60
C ASN A 42 -9.03 -0.38 -12.68
N GLN A 43 -10.12 0.32 -12.40
CA GLN A 43 -10.68 1.32 -13.32
C GLN A 43 -9.72 2.48 -13.60
N ALA A 44 -9.06 2.99 -12.55
CA ALA A 44 -8.06 4.04 -12.69
C ALA A 44 -6.86 3.57 -13.52
N SER A 45 -6.37 2.36 -13.27
CA SER A 45 -5.28 1.74 -14.03
C SER A 45 -5.64 1.57 -15.51
N GLU A 46 -6.86 1.13 -15.83
CA GLU A 46 -7.36 1.05 -17.20
C GLU A 46 -7.44 2.42 -17.88
N ALA A 47 -7.94 3.43 -17.17
CA ALA A 47 -8.02 4.80 -17.69
C ALA A 47 -6.62 5.39 -17.98
N ILE A 48 -5.66 5.20 -17.06
CA ILE A 48 -4.27 5.63 -17.25
C ILE A 48 -3.64 4.88 -18.45
N ALA A 49 -3.86 3.58 -18.56
CA ALA A 49 -3.36 2.80 -19.69
C ALA A 49 -3.95 3.26 -21.03
N ALA A 50 -5.25 3.57 -21.09
CA ALA A 50 -5.89 4.12 -22.28
C ALA A 50 -5.30 5.48 -22.67
N PHE A 51 -5.05 6.34 -21.69
CA PHE A 51 -4.39 7.63 -21.89
C PHE A 51 -2.97 7.45 -22.44
N LEU A 52 -2.14 6.61 -21.81
CA LEU A 52 -0.78 6.29 -22.27
C LEU A 52 -0.78 5.75 -23.71
N LYS A 53 -1.74 4.86 -24.02
CA LYS A 53 -1.91 4.31 -25.37
C LYS A 53 -2.24 5.40 -26.40
N SER A 54 -3.13 6.36 -26.06
CA SER A 54 -3.44 7.50 -26.94
C SER A 54 -2.23 8.40 -27.22
N LYS A 55 -1.21 8.35 -26.35
CA LYS A 55 0.07 9.05 -26.50
C LYS A 55 1.15 8.17 -27.17
N GLY A 56 0.79 6.96 -27.62
CA GLY A 56 1.71 6.05 -28.31
C GLY A 56 2.55 5.14 -27.41
N HIS A 57 2.27 5.12 -26.10
CA HIS A 57 3.02 4.29 -25.14
C HIS A 57 2.27 3.01 -24.78
N LYS A 58 2.98 1.88 -24.73
CA LYS A 58 2.43 0.63 -24.18
C LYS A 58 2.49 0.63 -22.65
N SER A 59 1.58 -0.10 -22.04
CA SER A 59 1.50 -0.29 -20.60
C SER A 59 1.08 -1.72 -20.25
N GLY A 60 1.49 -2.17 -19.07
CA GLY A 60 1.09 -3.43 -18.46
C GLY A 60 0.43 -3.16 -17.12
N LEU A 61 -0.78 -3.69 -16.94
CA LEU A 61 -1.56 -3.51 -15.72
C LEU A 61 -1.18 -4.54 -14.66
N THR A 62 -1.20 -4.14 -13.40
CA THR A 62 -1.12 -5.07 -12.26
C THR A 62 -2.45 -5.05 -11.51
N PRO A 63 -3.15 -6.19 -11.39
CA PRO A 63 -4.37 -6.30 -10.58
C PRO A 63 -4.18 -5.77 -9.15
N ALA A 64 -5.19 -5.06 -8.63
CA ALA A 64 -5.18 -4.53 -7.26
C ALA A 64 -5.13 -5.61 -6.16
N THR A 65 -5.61 -6.82 -6.45
CA THR A 65 -5.66 -7.99 -5.55
C THR A 65 -5.68 -9.31 -6.36
N HIS A 66 -5.78 -10.47 -5.69
CA HIS A 66 -5.82 -11.83 -6.27
C HIS A 66 -4.57 -12.26 -7.07
N ASN A 67 -3.42 -11.66 -6.76
CA ASN A 67 -2.13 -11.97 -7.38
C ASN A 67 -1.13 -12.63 -6.42
N PHE A 68 -1.64 -13.26 -5.34
CA PHE A 68 -0.81 -13.85 -4.28
C PHE A 68 -1.14 -15.32 -4.05
N ASN A 69 -0.10 -16.07 -3.68
CA ASN A 69 -0.24 -17.43 -3.16
C ASN A 69 -0.95 -17.35 -1.81
N GLU A 70 -2.12 -17.97 -1.67
CA GLU A 70 -2.93 -17.91 -0.46
C GLU A 70 -2.32 -18.66 0.74
N GLU A 71 -1.44 -19.63 0.49
CA GLU A 71 -0.71 -20.36 1.54
C GLU A 71 0.47 -19.53 2.07
N GLU A 72 1.27 -18.99 1.14
CA GLU A 72 2.46 -18.20 1.50
C GLU A 72 2.14 -16.73 1.82
N LEU A 73 0.94 -16.27 1.46
CA LEU A 73 0.49 -14.86 1.49
C LEU A 73 1.44 -13.92 0.72
N MET A 74 2.05 -14.43 -0.35
CA MET A 74 3.03 -13.71 -1.16
C MET A 74 2.56 -13.48 -2.59
N ALA A 75 2.59 -12.22 -3.03
CA ALA A 75 2.37 -11.87 -4.42
C ALA A 75 3.63 -12.10 -5.26
N ARG A 76 3.48 -12.52 -6.52
CA ARG A 76 4.63 -12.63 -7.46
C ARG A 76 5.36 -11.29 -7.62
N TRP A 77 4.64 -10.17 -7.48
CA TRP A 77 5.19 -8.83 -7.49
C TRP A 77 4.52 -7.97 -6.42
N SER A 78 5.33 -7.35 -5.56
CA SER A 78 4.85 -6.44 -4.53
C SER A 78 4.57 -5.06 -5.11
N HIS A 79 3.41 -4.47 -4.80
CA HIS A 79 3.17 -3.04 -5.05
C HIS A 79 4.01 -2.15 -4.13
N LYS A 80 4.42 -2.67 -2.96
CA LYS A 80 5.08 -1.91 -1.90
C LYS A 80 6.51 -1.52 -2.27
N HIS A 81 7.29 -2.46 -2.81
CA HIS A 81 8.72 -2.23 -3.08
C HIS A 81 8.97 -1.20 -4.19
N PRO A 82 8.30 -1.24 -5.36
CA PRO A 82 8.46 -0.21 -6.38
C PRO A 82 8.09 1.18 -5.87
N ALA A 83 7.00 1.30 -5.12
CA ALA A 83 6.60 2.57 -4.52
C ALA A 83 7.64 3.09 -3.51
N HIS A 84 8.27 2.19 -2.74
CA HIS A 84 9.32 2.55 -1.80
C HIS A 84 10.57 3.07 -2.51
N LEU A 85 11.04 2.32 -3.52
CA LEU A 85 12.21 2.69 -4.33
C LEU A 85 11.98 4.01 -5.08
N ALA A 86 10.76 4.28 -5.54
CA ALA A 86 10.38 5.53 -6.20
C ALA A 86 10.22 6.72 -5.23
N GLY A 87 10.48 6.55 -3.92
CA GLY A 87 10.36 7.64 -2.96
C GLY A 87 8.91 8.03 -2.63
N LEU A 88 7.92 7.20 -2.96
CA LEU A 88 6.51 7.51 -2.72
C LEU A 88 6.05 7.12 -1.30
N VAL A 89 6.73 6.13 -0.71
CA VAL A 89 6.35 5.54 0.59
C VAL A 89 7.57 5.12 1.42
N ARG A 90 7.35 4.97 2.72
CA ARG A 90 8.26 4.23 3.61
C ARG A 90 7.52 3.11 4.33
N PHE A 91 8.25 2.06 4.68
CA PHE A 91 7.71 1.01 5.54
C PHE A 91 7.63 1.52 6.98
N GLY A 92 6.57 1.12 7.68
CA GLY A 92 6.52 1.18 9.14
C GLY A 92 6.85 -0.17 9.76
N THR A 93 7.10 -0.16 11.08
CA THR A 93 7.28 -1.37 11.90
C THR A 93 6.07 -2.30 11.89
N HIS A 94 4.90 -1.80 11.47
CA HIS A 94 3.72 -2.62 11.18
C HIS A 94 3.73 -3.27 9.79
N TYR A 95 4.85 -3.22 9.06
CA TYR A 95 5.06 -3.83 7.73
C TYR A 95 4.08 -3.35 6.64
N MET A 96 3.39 -2.23 6.87
CA MET A 96 2.59 -1.51 5.86
C MET A 96 3.27 -0.21 5.48
N LEU A 97 2.70 0.45 4.48
CA LEU A 97 3.25 1.67 3.90
C LEU A 97 2.74 2.90 4.65
N ILE A 98 3.64 3.85 4.86
CA ILE A 98 3.35 5.20 5.32
C ILE A 98 3.60 6.14 4.14
N THR A 99 2.60 6.97 3.84
CA THR A 99 2.59 7.97 2.76
C THR A 99 2.37 9.36 3.36
N PRO A 100 2.57 10.46 2.61
CA PRO A 100 2.17 11.79 3.05
C PRO A 100 0.67 11.92 3.38
N ALA A 101 -0.18 11.10 2.75
CA ALA A 101 -1.62 11.02 3.02
C ALA A 101 -1.97 10.04 4.17
N GLY A 102 -0.98 9.49 4.86
CA GLY A 102 -1.16 8.49 5.92
C GLY A 102 -0.99 7.05 5.44
N ALA A 103 -1.44 6.10 6.25
CA ALA A 103 -1.26 4.65 6.04
C ALA A 103 -2.58 3.89 5.73
N CYS A 104 -3.73 4.57 5.83
CA CYS A 104 -5.05 3.97 5.62
C CYS A 104 -5.50 4.17 4.17
N GLY A 105 -5.39 3.13 3.34
CA GLY A 105 -5.78 3.19 1.94
C GLY A 105 -5.20 2.03 1.13
N ARG A 106 -5.22 2.16 -0.19
CA ARG A 106 -4.80 1.11 -1.13
C ARG A 106 -3.88 1.65 -2.22
N PHE A 107 -2.96 0.81 -2.69
CA PHE A 107 -1.99 1.15 -3.72
C PHE A 107 -2.32 0.47 -5.05
N GLY A 108 -2.35 1.27 -6.10
CA GLY A 108 -2.36 0.82 -7.49
C GLY A 108 -0.98 0.95 -8.12
N ARG A 109 -0.72 0.11 -9.13
CA ARG A 109 0.51 0.14 -9.92
C ARG A 109 0.26 -0.30 -11.36
N LEU A 110 0.97 0.33 -12.28
CA LEU A 110 1.17 -0.16 -13.64
C LEU A 110 2.62 0.05 -14.10
N VAL A 111 3.00 -0.60 -15.19
CA VAL A 111 4.28 -0.36 -15.85
C VAL A 111 4.05 0.20 -17.24
N CYS A 112 4.93 1.06 -17.73
CA CYS A 112 4.78 1.64 -19.06
C CYS A 112 6.13 1.93 -19.74
N GLU A 113 6.06 2.23 -21.03
CA GLU A 113 7.21 2.64 -21.85
C GLU A 113 7.42 4.17 -21.83
N ALA A 114 6.51 4.93 -21.23
CA ALA A 114 6.63 6.38 -21.09
C ALA A 114 7.69 6.73 -20.05
N GLY A 115 8.62 7.63 -20.39
CA GLY A 115 9.60 8.16 -19.43
C GLY A 115 8.97 9.26 -18.57
N LEU A 116 8.36 8.87 -17.45
CA LEU A 116 7.64 9.81 -16.57
C LEU A 116 8.55 10.60 -15.60
N GLY A 117 9.85 10.29 -15.59
CA GLY A 117 10.81 10.86 -14.64
C GLY A 117 10.61 10.35 -13.21
N GLU A 118 11.47 10.83 -12.30
CA GLU A 118 11.39 10.54 -10.88
C GLU A 118 10.56 11.62 -10.18
N ASN A 119 9.57 11.21 -9.39
CA ASN A 119 8.66 12.12 -8.67
C ASN A 119 8.51 11.66 -7.21
N PRO A 120 9.59 11.68 -6.41
CA PRO A 120 9.52 11.24 -5.02
C PRO A 120 8.60 12.16 -4.20
N LEU A 121 7.83 11.58 -3.28
CA LEU A 121 6.98 12.31 -2.35
C LEU A 121 7.58 12.39 -0.93
N LEU A 122 8.57 11.54 -0.65
CA LEU A 122 9.25 11.43 0.63
C LEU A 122 10.76 11.43 0.40
N GLU A 123 11.42 12.47 0.93
CA GLU A 123 12.88 12.58 0.93
C GLU A 123 13.50 11.94 2.18
N THR A 124 12.70 11.72 3.23
CA THR A 124 13.17 11.08 4.47
C THR A 124 13.48 9.61 4.27
N GLU A 125 14.46 9.09 5.00
CA GLU A 125 14.75 7.65 5.05
C GLU A 125 13.65 6.87 5.79
N HIS A 126 13.12 7.42 6.88
CA HIS A 126 12.13 6.75 7.73
C HIS A 126 10.92 7.67 8.00
N ALA A 127 9.73 7.23 7.57
CA ALA A 127 8.48 7.89 7.98
C ALA A 127 7.93 7.33 9.31
N CYS A 128 8.37 6.14 9.71
CA CYS A 128 8.05 5.58 11.02
C CYS A 128 8.92 6.25 12.09
N LEU A 129 8.27 6.75 13.13
CA LEU A 129 8.98 7.41 14.23
C LEU A 129 9.94 6.45 14.96
N LEU A 130 9.54 5.19 15.14
CA LEU A 130 10.37 4.19 15.81
C LEU A 130 11.65 3.90 15.02
N GLU A 131 11.52 3.63 13.72
CA GLU A 131 12.67 3.46 12.82
C GLU A 131 13.56 4.71 12.74
N ALA A 132 12.97 5.90 12.90
CA ALA A 132 13.70 7.16 12.97
C ALA A 132 14.36 7.42 14.35
N GLY A 133 14.40 6.44 15.25
CA GLY A 133 15.00 6.54 16.59
C GLY A 133 14.18 7.37 17.58
N LYS A 134 12.89 7.57 17.34
CA LYS A 134 11.97 8.35 18.20
C LYS A 134 10.97 7.42 18.89
N SER A 135 10.46 7.85 20.05
CA SER A 135 9.44 7.09 20.78
C SER A 135 8.15 6.94 19.97
N CYS A 136 7.78 5.69 19.66
CA CYS A 136 6.51 5.29 19.07
C CYS A 136 6.33 3.77 19.18
N GLY A 137 5.13 3.30 19.52
CA GLY A 137 4.80 1.87 19.57
C GLY A 137 3.34 1.57 19.22
N LYS A 138 2.59 2.57 18.73
CA LYS A 138 1.12 2.50 18.63
C LYS A 138 0.60 1.33 17.81
N CYS A 139 1.32 0.91 16.77
CA CYS A 139 0.92 -0.22 15.96
C CYS A 139 1.16 -1.57 16.66
N ILE A 140 2.21 -1.66 17.48
CA ILE A 140 2.50 -2.82 18.34
C ILE A 140 1.42 -2.92 19.42
N GLU A 141 1.14 -1.81 20.12
CA GLU A 141 0.10 -1.73 21.16
C GLU A 141 -1.29 -2.11 20.65
N MET A 142 -1.62 -1.74 19.41
CA MET A 142 -2.92 -2.00 18.80
C MET A 142 -3.01 -3.37 18.11
N CYS A 143 -1.93 -4.15 18.04
CA CYS A 143 -1.94 -5.43 17.33
C CYS A 143 -2.76 -6.46 18.11
N PRO A 144 -3.94 -6.88 17.61
CA PRO A 144 -4.87 -7.63 18.44
C PRO A 144 -4.38 -9.07 18.71
N VAL A 145 -3.50 -9.59 17.85
CA VAL A 145 -2.89 -10.92 17.97
C VAL A 145 -1.45 -10.86 18.52
N ASN A 146 -0.96 -9.69 18.91
CA ASN A 146 0.41 -9.49 19.38
C ASN A 146 1.48 -10.08 18.43
N ALA A 147 1.28 -9.90 17.12
CA ALA A 147 2.20 -10.37 16.08
C ALA A 147 3.35 -9.39 15.83
N LEU A 148 3.17 -8.12 16.20
CA LEU A 148 4.18 -7.06 16.05
C LEU A 148 4.95 -6.89 17.37
N THR A 149 6.27 -6.77 17.27
CA THR A 149 7.18 -6.38 18.36
C THR A 149 8.14 -5.30 17.85
N GLU A 150 8.95 -4.72 18.73
CA GLU A 150 10.02 -3.81 18.30
C GLU A 150 11.07 -4.53 17.45
N ASP A 151 11.29 -5.82 17.70
CA ASP A 151 12.31 -6.64 17.04
C ASP A 151 11.81 -7.39 15.80
N GLY A 152 10.50 -7.39 15.51
CA GLY A 152 9.99 -8.06 14.32
C GLY A 152 8.49 -8.28 14.23
N PHE A 153 8.12 -9.13 13.26
CA PHE A 153 6.73 -9.51 12.97
C PHE A 153 6.61 -11.01 12.76
N ASP A 154 5.80 -11.66 13.60
CA ASP A 154 5.41 -13.05 13.45
C ASP A 154 4.19 -13.17 12.52
N ARG A 155 4.45 -13.55 11.27
CA ARG A 155 3.43 -13.73 10.23
C ARG A 155 2.48 -14.91 10.50
N CYS A 156 2.90 -15.87 11.32
CA CYS A 156 2.14 -17.09 11.59
C CYS A 156 1.18 -16.92 12.77
N LYS A 157 1.37 -15.89 13.58
CA LYS A 157 0.49 -15.58 14.72
C LYS A 157 -0.81 -14.92 14.24
N LYS A 158 -1.90 -15.70 14.28
CA LYS A 158 -3.20 -15.34 13.70
C LYS A 158 -4.38 -15.45 14.67
N GLU A 159 -4.14 -15.83 15.93
CA GLU A 159 -5.20 -16.09 16.92
C GLU A 159 -5.44 -14.87 17.82
N LEU A 160 -6.72 -14.50 17.95
CA LEU A 160 -7.26 -13.47 18.84
C LEU A 160 -7.55 -14.06 20.23
#